data_AF-A0A7J5WDF3-F1
#
_entry.id   AF-A0A7J5WDF3-F1
#
_cell.length_a   1.000
_cell.length_b   1.000
_cell.length_c   1.000
_cell.angle_alpha   90.00
_cell.angle_beta   90.00
_cell.angle_gamma   90.00
#
_symmetry.space_group_name_H-M   'P 1'
#
loop_
_entity.id
_entity.type
_entity.pdbx_description
1 polymer ?
#
loop_
_entity_poly.entity_id
_entity_poly.type
_entity_poly.pdbx_seq_one_letter_code
_entity_poly.pdbx_strand_id
1 'polypeptide(L)'
;MFIKQMVEQKRRYRRYKARKQLLPAKYSTALDAVERYVWNFASGRMDSLLPLMEDLADLFEQSAASGTPLRDVVGDDPVEFAETLLRNYPEHMWINHARMRLTDTIEGLERDEESR
;
A
#
# COMPACT_ATOMS: atom_id res chain seq x y z
N MET A 1 -4.72 -12.41 23.15
CA MET A 1 -3.47 -12.29 23.96
C MET A 1 -2.46 -11.47 23.17
N PHE A 2 -2.11 -10.27 23.64
CA PHE A 2 -1.31 -9.28 22.89
C PHE A 2 0.11 -9.74 22.54
N ILE A 3 0.77 -10.53 23.39
CA ILE A 3 2.14 -11.02 23.15
C ILE A 3 2.21 -11.95 21.93
N LYS A 4 1.20 -12.81 21.74
CA LYS A 4 1.14 -13.74 20.60
C LYS A 4 1.04 -12.98 19.28
N GLN A 5 0.23 -11.91 19.23
CA GLN A 5 0.11 -11.05 18.06
C GLN A 5 1.42 -10.31 17.76
N MET A 6 2.08 -9.76 18.79
CA MET A 6 3.36 -9.06 18.61
C MET A 6 4.46 -9.98 18.06
N VAL A 7 4.56 -11.21 18.57
CA VAL A 7 5.53 -12.20 18.08
C VAL A 7 5.26 -12.57 16.62
N GLU A 8 3.99 -12.78 16.26
CA GLU A 8 3.60 -13.11 14.89
C GLU A 8 3.88 -11.95 13.92
N GLN A 9 3.57 -10.71 14.30
CA GLN A 9 3.90 -9.53 13.49
C GLN A 9 5.42 -9.40 13.26
N LYS A 10 6.24 -9.59 14.30
CA LYS A 10 7.71 -9.57 14.14
C LYS A 10 8.20 -10.68 13.21
N ARG A 11 7.60 -11.87 13.28
CA ARG A 11 7.93 -13.00 12.40
C ARG A 11 7.59 -12.69 10.95
N ARG A 12 6.36 -12.22 10.69
CA ARG A 12 5.89 -11.78 9.37
C ARG A 12 6.79 -10.70 8.77
N TYR A 13 7.11 -9.67 9.55
CA TYR A 13 8.00 -8.60 9.11
C TYR A 13 9.41 -9.09 8.76
N ARG A 14 9.98 -10.03 9.52
CA ARG A 14 11.27 -10.64 9.17
C ARG A 14 11.20 -11.43 7.87
N ARG A 15 10.10 -12.18 7.67
CA ARG A 15 9.86 -12.94 6.43
C ARG A 15 9.80 -12.00 5.24
N TYR A 16 9.04 -10.92 5.36
CA TYR A 16 8.94 -9.88 4.36
C TYR A 16 10.31 -9.26 4.01
N LYS A 17 11.13 -8.93 5.01
CA LYS A 17 12.50 -8.43 4.75
C LYS A 17 13.36 -9.41 3.98
N ALA A 18 13.32 -10.70 4.36
CA ALA A 18 14.10 -11.73 3.69
C ALA A 18 13.67 -11.89 2.22
N ARG A 19 12.35 -11.89 1.97
CA ARG A 19 11.75 -11.93 0.63
C ARG A 19 12.26 -10.81 -0.27
N LYS A 20 12.17 -9.56 0.21
CA LYS A 20 12.67 -8.39 -0.50
C LYS A 20 14.16 -8.45 -0.83
N GLN A 21 14.98 -9.02 0.04
CA GLN A 21 16.42 -9.18 -0.19
C GLN A 21 16.76 -10.19 -1.30
N LEU A 22 15.86 -11.13 -1.60
CA LEU A 22 16.04 -12.13 -2.65
C LEU A 22 15.63 -11.61 -4.04
N LEU A 23 14.93 -10.46 -4.10
CA LEU A 23 14.52 -9.87 -5.36
C LEU A 23 15.73 -9.34 -6.16
N PRO A 24 15.69 -9.41 -7.51
CA PRO A 24 16.65 -8.71 -8.34
C PRO A 24 16.69 -7.20 -8.03
N ALA A 25 17.88 -6.59 -8.13
CA ALA A 25 18.13 -5.21 -7.68
C ALA A 25 17.13 -4.17 -8.20
N LYS A 26 16.67 -4.31 -9.45
CA LYS A 26 15.67 -3.40 -10.05
C LYS A 26 14.32 -3.48 -9.31
N TYR A 27 13.89 -4.69 -8.97
CA TYR A 27 12.63 -4.97 -8.29
C TYR A 27 12.67 -4.56 -6.82
N SER A 28 13.75 -4.90 -6.10
CA SER A 28 13.89 -4.49 -4.70
C SER A 28 13.95 -2.97 -4.55
N THR A 29 14.66 -2.28 -5.45
CA THR A 29 14.72 -0.79 -5.46
C THR A 29 13.36 -0.15 -5.74
N ALA A 30 12.59 -0.71 -6.67
CA ALA A 30 11.24 -0.22 -6.96
C ALA A 30 10.28 -0.47 -5.79
N LEU A 31 10.39 -1.65 -5.17
CA LEU A 31 9.63 -2.00 -3.96
C LEU A 31 9.94 -1.02 -2.81
N ASP A 32 11.22 -0.71 -2.57
CA ASP A 32 11.68 0.33 -1.64
C ASP A 32 11.04 1.71 -1.91
N ALA A 33 10.97 2.10 -3.19
CA ALA A 33 10.41 3.40 -3.57
C ALA A 33 8.90 3.48 -3.29
N VAL A 34 8.15 2.42 -3.61
CA VAL A 34 6.71 2.32 -3.33
C VAL A 34 6.45 2.32 -1.82
N GLU A 35 7.20 1.52 -1.05
CA GLU A 35 7.10 1.51 0.42
C GLU A 35 7.29 2.89 1.03
N ARG A 36 8.31 3.63 0.56
CA ARG A 36 8.59 4.99 1.05
C ARG A 36 7.43 5.94 0.76
N TYR A 37 6.82 5.84 -0.43
CA TYR A 37 5.67 6.66 -0.80
C TYR A 37 4.46 6.34 0.09
N VAL A 38 4.15 5.05 0.22
CA VAL A 38 3.05 4.53 1.04
C VAL A 38 3.19 4.94 2.51
N TRP A 39 4.43 4.99 3.04
CA TRP A 39 4.67 5.39 4.42
C TRP A 39 4.21 6.82 4.74
N ASN A 40 4.17 7.73 3.77
CA ASN A 40 3.66 9.09 3.98
C ASN A 40 2.16 9.11 4.37
N PHE A 41 1.42 8.07 4.02
CA PHE A 41 -0.04 8.02 4.13
C PHE A 41 -0.55 7.00 5.16
N ALA A 42 0.36 6.24 5.76
CA ALA A 42 -0.02 5.26 6.76
C ALA A 42 -0.37 5.91 8.09
N SER A 43 -1.29 5.29 8.83
CA SER A 43 -1.74 5.74 10.16
C SER A 43 -0.69 5.60 11.29
N GLY A 44 0.59 5.38 10.94
CA GLY A 44 1.70 5.25 11.89
C GLY A 44 1.81 3.90 12.60
N ARG A 45 0.93 2.93 12.30
CA ARG A 45 1.02 1.58 12.86
C ARG A 45 1.57 0.58 11.83
N MET A 46 2.53 -0.24 12.25
CA MET A 46 3.18 -1.24 11.40
C MET A 46 2.23 -2.40 11.04
N ASP A 47 1.32 -2.74 11.94
CA ASP A 47 0.35 -3.83 11.78
C ASP A 47 -0.64 -3.56 10.65
N SER A 48 -0.97 -2.29 10.39
CA SER A 48 -1.87 -1.88 9.33
C SER A 48 -1.21 -1.90 7.94
N LEU A 49 0.13 -1.79 7.86
CA LEU A 49 0.84 -1.75 6.58
C LEU A 49 1.35 -3.12 6.12
N LEU A 50 1.53 -4.05 7.05
CA LEU A 50 2.13 -5.36 6.77
C LEU A 50 1.38 -6.18 5.71
N PRO A 51 0.02 -6.23 5.67
CA PRO A 51 -0.70 -6.91 4.59
C PRO A 51 -0.39 -6.33 3.21
N LEU A 52 -0.44 -5.00 3.07
CA LEU A 52 -0.11 -4.31 1.82
C LEU A 52 1.33 -4.61 1.38
N MET A 53 2.28 -4.59 2.32
CA MET A 53 3.68 -4.92 2.04
C MET A 53 3.86 -6.37 1.57
N GLU A 54 3.16 -7.32 2.19
CA GLU A 54 3.19 -8.73 1.80
C GLU A 54 2.61 -8.95 0.39
N ASP A 55 1.47 -8.34 0.08
CA ASP A 55 0.84 -8.42 -1.24
C ASP A 55 1.73 -7.79 -2.33
N LEU A 56 2.40 -6.68 -2.00
CA LEU A 56 3.34 -6.03 -2.91
C LEU A 56 4.59 -6.89 -3.15
N ALA A 57 5.09 -7.58 -2.13
CA ALA A 57 6.17 -8.56 -2.29
C ALA A 57 5.73 -9.75 -3.15
N ASP A 58 4.51 -10.26 -2.96
CA ASP A 58 3.96 -11.36 -3.79
C ASP A 58 3.94 -10.95 -5.28
N LEU A 59 3.41 -9.77 -5.58
CA LEU A 59 3.36 -9.23 -6.95
C LEU A 59 4.76 -9.10 -7.57
N PHE A 60 5.72 -8.55 -6.83
CA PHE A 60 7.06 -8.29 -7.34
C PHE A 60 7.86 -9.58 -7.53
N GLU A 61 7.71 -10.56 -6.64
CA GLU A 61 8.33 -11.88 -6.78
C GLU A 61 7.80 -12.62 -8.01
N GLN A 62 6.48 -12.63 -8.22
CA GLN A 62 5.86 -13.26 -9.39
C GLN A 62 6.29 -12.59 -10.69
N SER A 63 6.34 -11.26 -10.70
CA SER A 63 6.77 -10.48 -11.87
C SER A 63 8.25 -10.72 -12.19
N ALA A 64 9.10 -10.74 -11.18
CA ALA A 64 10.53 -11.05 -11.34
C ALA A 64 10.74 -12.47 -11.86
N ALA A 65 10.02 -13.46 -11.31
CA ALA A 65 10.10 -14.85 -11.76
C ALA A 65 9.61 -15.04 -13.21
N SER A 66 8.64 -14.24 -13.63
CA SER A 66 8.09 -14.26 -15.00
C SER A 66 8.91 -13.43 -15.99
N GLY A 67 9.94 -12.69 -15.53
CA GLY A 67 10.72 -11.81 -16.38
C GLY A 67 9.94 -10.58 -16.88
N THR A 68 8.84 -10.23 -16.21
CA THR A 68 8.00 -9.09 -16.59
C THR A 68 8.83 -7.80 -16.57
N PRO A 69 8.67 -6.88 -17.53
CA PRO A 69 9.25 -5.55 -17.42
C PRO A 69 8.67 -4.80 -16.22
N LEU A 70 9.50 -4.08 -15.46
CA LEU A 70 9.04 -3.36 -14.26
C LEU A 70 7.89 -2.38 -14.59
N ARG A 71 7.92 -1.74 -15.76
CA ARG A 71 6.89 -0.81 -16.21
C ARG A 71 5.54 -1.47 -16.47
N ASP A 72 5.53 -2.74 -16.83
CA ASP A 72 4.29 -3.49 -17.01
C ASP A 72 3.68 -3.87 -15.65
N VAL A 73 4.47 -3.80 -14.56
CA VAL A 73 4.02 -4.05 -13.18
C VAL A 73 3.50 -2.78 -12.53
N VAL A 74 4.29 -1.69 -12.56
CA VAL A 74 3.98 -0.44 -11.85
C VAL A 74 3.31 0.61 -12.73
N GLY A 75 3.11 0.32 -14.01
CA GLY A 75 2.57 1.25 -15.00
C GLY A 75 3.53 2.35 -15.44
N ASP A 76 3.04 3.17 -16.37
CA ASP A 76 3.72 4.39 -16.81
C ASP A 76 3.72 5.45 -15.71
N ASP A 77 2.63 5.54 -14.95
CA ASP A 77 2.51 6.36 -13.75
C ASP A 77 2.62 5.50 -12.47
N PRO A 78 3.81 5.43 -11.84
CA PRO A 78 4.01 4.68 -10.60
C PRO A 78 3.33 5.34 -9.38
N VAL A 79 2.98 6.63 -9.47
CA VAL A 79 2.21 7.31 -8.42
C VAL A 79 0.77 6.84 -8.47
N GLU A 80 0.17 6.77 -9.66
CA GLU A 80 -1.18 6.23 -9.84
C GLU A 80 -1.28 4.77 -9.37
N PHE A 81 -0.27 3.96 -9.65
CA PHE A 81 -0.16 2.60 -9.12
C PHE A 81 -0.19 2.58 -7.59
N ALA A 82 0.65 3.38 -6.94
CA ALA A 82 0.70 3.45 -5.49
C ALA A 82 -0.60 3.99 -4.88
N GLU A 83 -1.21 5.01 -5.48
CA GLU A 83 -2.49 5.58 -5.08
C GLU A 83 -3.64 4.56 -5.20
N THR A 84 -3.63 3.74 -6.25
CA THR A 84 -4.58 2.65 -6.44
C THR A 84 -4.42 1.57 -5.38
N LEU A 85 -3.18 1.18 -5.07
CA LEU A 85 -2.91 0.28 -3.95
C LEU A 85 -3.46 0.86 -2.65
N LEU A 86 -3.16 2.13 -2.33
CA LEU A 86 -3.65 2.78 -1.10
C LEU A 86 -5.17 2.75 -0.96
N ARG A 87 -5.91 2.90 -2.08
CA ARG A 87 -7.39 2.84 -2.07
C ARG A 87 -7.92 1.46 -1.70
N ASN A 88 -7.19 0.38 -2.03
CA ASN A 88 -7.62 -0.99 -1.75
C ASN A 88 -7.41 -1.43 -0.29
N TYR A 89 -6.69 -0.64 0.52
CA TYR A 89 -6.48 -0.89 1.96
C TYR A 89 -7.02 0.27 2.83
N PRO A 90 -8.35 0.51 2.84
CA PRO A 90 -8.96 1.69 3.45
C PRO A 90 -8.77 1.77 4.96
N GLU A 91 -8.84 0.64 5.67
CA GLU A 91 -8.79 0.60 7.14
C GLU A 91 -7.43 0.99 7.74
N HIS A 92 -6.42 1.19 6.90
CA HIS A 92 -5.02 1.26 7.34
C HIS A 92 -4.38 2.63 7.10
N MET A 93 -5.01 3.51 6.32
CA MET A 93 -4.40 4.72 5.76
C MET A 93 -5.22 5.97 6.03
N TRP A 94 -4.61 7.00 6.62
CA TRP A 94 -5.30 8.25 6.97
C TRP A 94 -5.77 9.03 5.73
N ILE A 95 -5.08 8.85 4.60
CA ILE A 95 -5.44 9.48 3.32
C ILE A 95 -6.84 9.05 2.85
N ASN A 96 -7.27 7.82 3.13
CA ASN A 96 -8.60 7.37 2.71
C ASN A 96 -9.70 8.05 3.52
N HIS A 97 -9.50 8.22 4.83
CA HIS A 97 -10.40 9.04 5.65
C HIS A 97 -10.47 10.49 5.16
N ALA A 98 -9.34 11.07 4.74
CA ALA A 98 -9.31 12.42 4.18
C ALA A 98 -10.09 12.50 2.86
N ARG A 99 -9.92 11.52 1.95
CA ARG A 99 -10.66 11.44 0.68
C ARG A 99 -12.16 11.28 0.88
N MET A 100 -12.58 10.40 1.80
CA MET A 100 -14.00 10.21 2.15
C MET A 100 -14.59 11.51 2.68
N ARG A 101 -13.94 12.15 3.65
CA ARG A 101 -14.41 13.42 4.21
C ARG A 101 -14.59 14.51 3.15
N LEU A 102 -13.65 14.62 2.20
CA LEU A 102 -13.76 15.57 1.09
C LEU A 102 -15.00 15.26 0.23
N THR A 103 -15.15 14.00 -0.18
CA THR A 103 -16.27 13.56 -1.03
C THR A 103 -17.60 13.83 -0.35
N ASP A 104 -17.75 13.40 0.91
CA ASP A 104 -18.97 13.59 1.70
C ASP A 104 -19.33 15.08 1.84
N THR A 105 -18.32 15.95 1.99
CA THR A 105 -18.53 17.41 2.10
C THR A 105 -19.07 17.99 0.80
N ILE A 106 -18.51 17.62 -0.35
CA ILE A 106 -18.95 18.14 -1.66
C ILE A 106 -20.35 17.62 -2.00
N GLU A 107 -20.59 16.32 -1.85
CA GLU A 107 -21.93 15.76 -2.11
C GLU A 107 -23.00 16.33 -1.18
N GLY A 108 -22.63 16.69 0.06
CA GLY A 108 -23.53 17.38 0.99
C GLY A 108 -23.96 18.75 0.45
N LEU A 109 -23.03 19.53 -0.10
CA LEU A 109 -23.32 20.86 -0.65
C LEU A 109 -24.20 20.79 -1.90
N GLU A 110 -23.97 19.83 -2.80
CA GLU A 110 -24.81 19.67 -4.00
C GLU A 110 -26.28 19.35 -3.65
N ARG A 111 -26.51 18.50 -2.63
CA ARG A 111 -27.87 18.13 -2.18
C ARG A 111 -28.62 19.31 -1.54
N ASP A 112 -27.90 20.19 -0.85
CA ASP A 112 -28.47 21.39 -0.23
C ASP A 112 -28.85 22.45 -1.30
N GLU A 113 -28.14 22.49 -2.43
CA GLU A 113 -28.46 23.35 -3.57
C GLU A 113 -29.66 22.85 -4.38
N GLU A 114 -29.80 21.53 -4.59
CA GLU A 114 -30.96 20.93 -5.28
C GLU A 114 -32.26 20.98 -4.47
N SER A 115 -32.16 21.08 -3.14
CA SER A 115 -33.32 21.11 -2.24
C SER A 115 -33.92 22.52 -2.05
N ARG A 116 -33.40 23.54 -2.75
CA ARG A 116 -33.74 24.96 -2.58
C ARG A 116 -34.39 25.57 -3.82
#